data_AF-A0A7W2RWD2-F1
#
_entry.id   AF-A0A7W2RWD2-F1
#
_cell.length_a   1.000
_cell.length_b   1.000
_cell.length_c   1.000
_cell.angle_alpha   90.00
_cell.angle_beta   90.00
_cell.angle_gamma   90.00
#
_symmetry.space_group_name_H-M   'P 1'
#
loop_
_entity.id
_entity.type
_entity.pdbx_description
1 polymer ?
#
loop_
_entity_poly.entity_id
_entity_poly.type
_entity_poly.pdbx_seq_one_letter_code
_entity_poly.pdbx_strand_id
1 'polypeptide(L)'
;MSLTDLKKTTKAKEKKREFTVDEFIADAENYALGHPEILNNDNTQNVSIEQAIIAAKQQLASKNTKREKPFRHATFTLSEQAIHQLQNLAKETKLAKSHIIRILINELCNEEQHNKLKKLLDSGIN
;
A
#
# COMPACT_ATOMS: atom_id res chain seq x y z
N MET A 1 -12.29 18.26 -12.70
CA MET A 1 -12.56 17.20 -11.72
C MET A 1 -14.07 17.08 -11.56
N SER A 2 -14.64 15.87 -11.63
CA SER A 2 -16.09 15.65 -11.67
C SER A 2 -16.68 15.64 -10.26
N LEU A 3 -17.81 16.32 -10.04
CA LEU A 3 -18.54 16.41 -8.77
C LEU A 3 -19.12 15.07 -8.28
N THR A 4 -18.93 13.99 -9.05
CA THR A 4 -19.37 12.63 -8.73
C THR A 4 -18.65 11.99 -7.53
N ASP A 5 -17.47 12.48 -7.16
CA ASP A 5 -16.68 11.89 -6.06
C ASP A 5 -17.09 12.41 -4.68
N LEU A 6 -17.94 13.44 -4.60
CA LEU A 6 -18.47 13.98 -3.34
C LEU A 6 -19.72 13.24 -2.84
N LYS A 7 -20.03 12.05 -3.35
CA LYS A 7 -21.08 11.22 -2.76
C LYS A 7 -20.57 10.65 -1.44
N LYS A 8 -20.75 11.41 -0.36
CA LYS A 8 -20.53 10.98 1.03
C LYS A 8 -21.32 9.68 1.23
N THR A 9 -20.64 8.54 1.18
CA THR A 9 -21.26 7.27 1.54
C THR A 9 -21.64 7.41 3.00
N THR A 10 -22.93 7.58 3.26
CA THR A 10 -23.49 7.52 4.60
C THR A 10 -23.36 6.08 5.05
N LYS A 11 -22.15 5.69 5.49
CA LYS A 11 -21.98 4.45 6.24
C LYS A 11 -22.96 4.55 7.40
N ALA A 12 -23.89 3.60 7.47
CA ALA A 12 -24.84 3.52 8.57
C ALA A 12 -24.02 3.58 9.86
N LYS A 13 -24.41 4.47 10.79
CA LYS A 13 -23.79 4.50 12.12
C LYS A 13 -23.95 3.10 12.70
N GLU A 14 -22.84 2.40 12.88
CA GLU A 14 -22.84 1.10 13.55
C GLU A 14 -23.48 1.29 14.92
N LYS A 15 -24.41 0.40 15.27
CA LYS A 15 -25.07 0.43 16.57
C LYS A 15 -24.00 0.18 17.62
N LYS A 16 -23.67 1.21 18.39
CA LYS A 16 -22.84 1.08 19.58
C LYS A 16 -23.61 0.19 20.56
N ARG A 17 -22.92 -0.77 21.17
CA ARG A 17 -23.53 -1.59 22.23
C ARG A 17 -23.82 -0.71 23.44
N GLU A 18 -24.89 -1.04 24.13
CA GLU A 18 -25.18 -0.50 25.45
C GLU A 18 -24.29 -1.24 26.44
N PHE A 19 -23.50 -0.49 27.22
CA PHE A 19 -22.60 -1.03 28.25
C PHE A 19 -23.16 -0.68 29.64
N THR A 20 -22.88 -1.52 30.63
CA THR A 20 -23.30 -1.26 32.02
C THR A 20 -22.27 -0.37 32.74
N VAL A 21 -22.68 0.23 33.86
CA VAL A 21 -21.79 1.09 34.66
C VAL A 21 -20.59 0.29 35.19
N ASP A 22 -20.80 -0.95 35.63
CA ASP A 22 -19.73 -1.81 36.15
C ASP A 22 -18.70 -2.16 35.07
N GLU A 23 -19.14 -2.37 33.82
CA GLU A 23 -18.26 -2.62 32.67
C GLU A 23 -17.39 -1.40 32.36
N PHE A 24 -17.96 -0.19 32.43
CA PHE A 24 -17.22 1.05 32.24
C PHE A 24 -16.18 1.31 33.34
N ILE A 25 -16.52 1.00 34.59
CA ILE A 25 -15.60 1.15 35.73
C ILE A 25 -14.40 0.20 35.57
N ALA A 26 -14.66 -1.07 35.26
CA ALA A 26 -13.60 -2.05 35.06
C ALA A 26 -12.67 -1.68 33.89
N ASP A 27 -13.21 -1.18 32.77
CA ASP A 27 -12.40 -0.71 31.64
C ASP A 27 -11.55 0.51 32.00
N ALA A 28 -12.10 1.45 32.77
CA ALA A 28 -11.36 2.62 33.25
C ALA A 28 -10.20 2.23 34.18
N GLU A 29 -10.40 1.25 35.06
CA GLU A 29 -9.34 0.72 35.94
C GLU A 29 -8.23 0.06 35.12
N ASN A 30 -8.58 -0.80 34.16
CA ASN A 30 -7.64 -1.46 33.26
C ASN A 30 -6.85 -0.45 32.41
N TYR A 31 -7.51 0.60 31.93
CA TYR A 31 -6.87 1.70 31.22
C TYR A 31 -5.87 2.46 32.11
N ALA A 32 -6.24 2.77 33.35
CA ALA A 32 -5.36 3.44 34.31
C ALA A 32 -4.12 2.60 34.65
N LEU A 33 -4.25 1.28 34.66
CA LEU A 33 -3.16 0.32 34.84
C LEU A 33 -2.30 0.11 33.58
N GLY A 34 -2.68 0.69 32.44
CA GLY A 34 -1.95 0.55 31.18
C GLY A 34 -2.21 -0.77 30.45
N HIS A 35 -3.28 -1.47 30.78
CA HIS A 35 -3.72 -2.71 30.14
C HIS A 35 -5.06 -2.50 29.39
N PRO A 36 -5.11 -1.69 28.33
CA PRO A 36 -6.34 -1.54 27.56
C PRO A 36 -6.65 -2.85 26.82
N GLU A 37 -7.55 -3.67 27.36
CA GLU A 37 -8.10 -4.80 26.62
C GLU A 37 -9.07 -4.28 25.56
N ILE A 38 -8.84 -4.66 24.29
CA ILE A 38 -9.79 -4.37 23.21
C ILE A 38 -10.96 -5.34 23.37
N LEU A 39 -11.95 -4.98 24.18
CA LEU A 39 -13.19 -5.75 24.32
C LEU A 39 -14.07 -5.57 23.08
N ASN A 40 -13.65 -6.11 21.93
CA ASN A 40 -14.53 -6.37 20.80
C ASN A 40 -15.05 -7.80 20.90
N ASN A 41 -15.86 -8.09 21.92
CA ASN A 41 -16.27 -9.46 22.23
C ASN A 41 -17.73 -9.69 21.87
N ASP A 42 -18.01 -10.08 20.62
CA ASP A 42 -19.13 -11.01 20.37
C ASP A 42 -18.65 -12.43 20.06
N ASN A 43 -17.34 -12.73 20.00
CA ASN A 43 -16.87 -14.06 19.58
C ASN A 43 -15.59 -14.60 20.28
N THR A 44 -15.17 -14.07 21.42
CA THR A 44 -14.00 -14.62 22.14
C THR A 44 -14.43 -15.44 23.35
N GLN A 45 -15.12 -16.54 23.07
CA GLN A 45 -15.19 -17.64 24.03
C GLN A 45 -13.98 -18.56 23.78
N ASN A 46 -13.05 -18.57 24.73
CA ASN A 46 -12.01 -19.58 24.95
C ASN A 46 -11.19 -20.05 23.72
N VAL A 47 -10.34 -19.19 23.17
CA VAL A 47 -9.23 -19.65 22.33
C VAL A 47 -8.03 -20.00 23.21
N SER A 48 -7.61 -21.27 23.17
CA SER A 48 -6.40 -21.76 23.84
C SER A 48 -5.19 -20.91 23.43
N ILE A 49 -4.29 -20.63 24.37
CA ILE A 49 -3.07 -19.81 24.17
C ILE A 49 -2.28 -20.30 22.94
N GLU A 50 -2.27 -21.61 22.69
CA GLU A 50 -1.61 -22.23 21.55
C GLU A 50 -2.23 -21.79 20.21
N GLN A 51 -3.56 -21.69 20.15
CA GLN A 51 -4.29 -21.24 18.96
C GLN A 51 -4.04 -19.76 18.67
N ALA A 52 -3.94 -18.93 19.73
CA ALA A 52 -3.57 -17.52 19.59
C ALA A 52 -2.15 -17.36 19.03
N ILE A 53 -1.18 -18.17 19.47
CA ILE A 53 0.19 -18.16 18.96
C ILE A 53 0.25 -18.59 17.50
N ILE A 54 -0.51 -19.62 17.11
CA ILE A 54 -0.58 -20.09 15.71
C ILE A 54 -1.19 -19.02 14.81
N ALA A 55 -2.29 -18.38 15.24
CA ALA A 55 -2.92 -17.29 14.51
C ALA A 55 -1.98 -16.07 14.36
N ALA A 56 -1.25 -15.70 15.41
CA ALA A 56 -0.28 -14.61 15.37
C ALA A 56 0.87 -14.90 14.39
N LYS A 57 1.39 -16.15 14.36
CA LYS A 57 2.42 -16.56 13.39
C LYS A 57 1.92 -16.50 11.94
N GLN A 58 0.68 -16.91 11.68
CA GLN A 58 0.06 -16.80 10.35
C GLN A 58 -0.15 -15.34 9.92
N GLN A 59 -0.50 -14.45 10.84
CA GLN A 59 -0.61 -13.01 10.58
C GLN A 59 0.75 -12.35 10.30
N LEU A 60 1.83 -12.79 10.98
CA LEU A 60 3.19 -12.31 10.68
C LEU A 60 3.68 -12.81 9.31
N ALA A 61 3.41 -14.07 8.95
CA ALA A 61 3.75 -14.62 7.64
C ALA A 61 3.04 -13.87 6.49
N SER A 62 1.77 -13.49 6.66
CA SER A 62 1.00 -12.68 5.70
C SER A 62 1.38 -11.19 5.69
N LYS A 63 2.12 -10.70 6.68
CA LYS A 63 2.67 -9.33 6.72
C LYS A 63 4.00 -9.19 5.97
N ASN A 64 4.69 -10.31 5.72
CA ASN A 64 5.94 -10.36 4.96
C ASN A 64 5.75 -10.30 3.44
N THR A 65 4.51 -10.42 2.93
CA THR A 65 4.21 -9.87 1.61
C THR A 65 4.17 -8.35 1.81
N LYS A 66 5.31 -7.68 1.52
CA LYS A 66 5.37 -6.22 1.43
C LYS A 66 4.16 -5.79 0.62
N ARG A 67 3.12 -5.27 1.29
CA ARG A 67 1.94 -4.74 0.61
C ARG A 67 2.51 -3.74 -0.39
N GLU A 68 2.39 -4.06 -1.68
CA GLU A 68 2.96 -3.22 -2.72
C GLU A 68 2.37 -1.84 -2.54
N LYS A 69 3.21 -0.91 -2.10
CA LYS A 69 2.77 0.46 -1.90
C LYS A 69 2.25 0.94 -3.25
N PRO A 70 1.12 1.65 -3.30
CA PRO A 70 0.60 2.15 -4.55
C PRO A 70 1.68 2.98 -5.26
N PHE A 71 1.79 2.82 -6.57
CA PHE A 71 2.73 3.59 -7.37
C PHE A 71 2.43 5.08 -7.20
N ARG A 72 3.47 5.87 -6.94
CA ARG A 72 3.35 7.33 -6.91
C ARG A 72 3.17 7.86 -8.33
N HIS A 73 2.28 8.81 -8.50
CA HIS A 73 2.12 9.53 -9.76
C HIS A 73 3.30 10.50 -9.96
N ALA A 74 3.75 10.63 -11.21
CA ALA A 74 4.80 11.55 -11.62
C ALA A 74 4.46 12.13 -12.99
N THR A 75 4.86 13.39 -13.20
CA THR A 75 4.72 14.10 -14.47
C THR A 75 6.11 14.26 -15.07
N PHE A 76 6.28 13.87 -16.33
CA PHE A 76 7.55 13.94 -17.05
C PHE A 76 7.39 14.83 -18.27
N THR A 77 8.43 15.59 -18.58
CA THR A 77 8.54 16.33 -19.85
C THR A 77 9.34 15.48 -20.82
N LEU A 78 8.76 15.18 -21.98
CA LEU A 78 9.36 14.34 -23.03
C LEU A 78 9.35 15.11 -24.35
N SER A 79 10.28 14.77 -25.25
CA SER A 79 10.25 15.28 -26.62
C SER A 79 9.04 14.73 -27.39
N GLU A 80 8.58 15.46 -28.40
CA GLU A 80 7.46 15.02 -29.24
C GLU A 80 7.74 13.66 -29.91
N GLN A 81 8.98 13.46 -30.35
CA GLN A 81 9.45 12.20 -30.93
C GLN A 81 9.31 11.03 -29.95
N ALA A 82 9.74 11.22 -28.69
CA ALA A 82 9.64 10.19 -27.67
C ALA A 82 8.19 9.87 -27.31
N ILE A 83 7.31 10.87 -27.29
CA ILE A 83 5.86 10.68 -27.07
C ILE A 83 5.26 9.81 -28.18
N HIS A 84 5.62 10.06 -29.44
CA HIS A 84 5.17 9.25 -30.58
C HIS A 84 5.67 7.80 -30.51
N GLN A 85 6.95 7.59 -30.23
CA GLN A 85 7.53 6.26 -30.05
C GLN A 85 6.83 5.49 -28.93
N LEU A 86 6.65 6.13 -27.77
CA LEU A 86 5.97 5.51 -26.62
C LEU A 86 4.50 5.20 -26.92
N GLN A 87 3.82 6.04 -27.70
CA GLN A 87 2.45 5.80 -28.16
C GLN A 87 2.36 4.60 -29.11
N ASN A 88 3.29 4.47 -30.06
CA ASN A 88 3.31 3.35 -31.00
C ASN A 88 3.60 2.03 -30.28
N LEU A 89 4.60 2.01 -29.40
CA LEU A 89 4.92 0.85 -28.56
C LEU A 89 3.74 0.41 -27.70
N ALA A 90 3.00 1.35 -27.10
CA ALA A 90 1.82 1.04 -26.31
C ALA A 90 0.70 0.40 -27.15
N LYS A 91 0.53 0.82 -28.41
CA LYS A 91 -0.45 0.24 -29.34
C LYS A 91 -0.07 -1.18 -29.75
N GLU A 92 1.19 -1.41 -30.07
CA GLU A 92 1.71 -2.71 -30.53
C GLU A 92 1.71 -3.75 -29.41
N THR A 93 2.24 -3.38 -28.25
CA THR A 93 2.41 -4.31 -27.11
C THR A 93 1.16 -4.44 -26.25
N LYS A 94 0.18 -3.55 -26.42
CA LYS A 94 -1.02 -3.42 -25.55
C LYS A 94 -0.67 -3.19 -24.07
N LEU A 95 0.51 -2.65 -23.79
CA LEU A 95 0.93 -2.28 -22.44
C LEU A 95 0.66 -0.79 -22.18
N ALA A 96 0.40 -0.44 -20.92
CA ALA A 96 0.29 0.96 -20.52
C ALA A 96 1.64 1.68 -20.63
N LYS A 97 1.64 2.94 -21.05
CA LYS A 97 2.85 3.78 -21.18
C LYS A 97 3.71 3.79 -19.92
N SER A 98 3.09 3.92 -18.75
CA SER A 98 3.80 3.90 -17.47
C SER A 98 4.45 2.55 -17.17
N HIS A 99 3.88 1.45 -17.67
CA HIS A 99 4.45 0.12 -17.48
C HIS A 99 5.67 -0.06 -18.39
N ILE A 100 5.59 0.38 -19.65
CA ILE A 100 6.72 0.40 -20.59
C ILE A 100 7.90 1.20 -20.00
N ILE A 101 7.63 2.40 -19.45
CA ILE A 101 8.67 3.22 -18.79
C ILE A 101 9.35 2.45 -17.64
N ARG A 102 8.60 1.72 -16.82
CA ARG A 102 9.20 0.93 -15.72
C ARG A 102 10.09 -0.19 -16.23
N ILE A 103 9.67 -0.89 -17.27
CA ILE A 103 10.48 -1.96 -17.90
C ILE A 103 11.79 -1.35 -18.41
N LEU A 104 11.71 -0.27 -19.18
CA LEU A 104 12.90 0.41 -19.71
C LEU A 104 13.84 0.90 -18.60
N ILE A 105 13.30 1.47 -17.52
CA ILE A 105 14.11 1.90 -16.38
C ILE A 105 14.79 0.69 -15.72
N ASN A 106 14.07 -0.41 -15.51
CA ASN A 106 14.64 -1.61 -14.89
C ASN A 106 15.76 -2.22 -15.76
N GLU A 107 15.56 -2.26 -17.07
CA GLU A 107 16.57 -2.74 -18.02
C GLU A 107 17.83 -1.86 -17.99
N LEU A 108 17.65 -0.53 -18.04
CA LEU A 108 18.76 0.44 -18.02
C LEU A 108 19.50 0.50 -16.67
N CYS A 109 18.82 0.17 -15.57
CA CYS A 109 19.39 0.22 -14.23
C CYS A 109 20.19 -1.05 -13.85
N ASN A 110 20.29 -2.03 -14.75
CA ASN A 110 21.14 -3.21 -14.55
C ASN A 110 22.62 -2.76 -14.46
N GLU A 111 23.39 -3.27 -13.50
CA GLU A 111 24.68 -2.65 -13.11
C GLU A 111 25.67 -2.47 -14.26
N GLU A 112 25.69 -3.41 -15.22
CA GLU A 112 26.53 -3.31 -16.42
C GLU A 112 26.10 -2.15 -17.34
N GLN A 113 24.80 -1.94 -17.52
CA GLN A 113 24.25 -0.86 -18.33
C GLN A 113 24.35 0.48 -17.61
N HIS A 114 24.21 0.50 -16.29
CA HIS A 114 24.40 1.70 -15.47
C HIS A 114 25.83 2.26 -15.61
N ASN A 115 26.84 1.39 -15.56
CA ASN A 115 28.23 1.79 -15.75
C ASN A 115 28.51 2.31 -17.17
N LYS A 116 27.87 1.72 -18.19
CA LYS A 116 27.96 2.19 -19.58
C LYS A 116 27.30 3.56 -19.76
N LEU A 117 26.11 3.75 -19.18
CA LEU A 117 25.40 5.03 -19.18
C LEU A 117 26.21 6.12 -18.48
N LYS A 118 26.77 5.84 -17.31
CA LYS A 118 27.60 6.79 -16.57
C LYS A 118 28.79 7.26 -17.40
N LYS A 119 29.51 6.33 -18.05
CA LYS A 119 30.62 6.67 -18.95
C LYS A 119 30.18 7.54 -20.13
N LEU A 120 29.01 7.27 -20.72
CA LEU A 120 28.49 8.05 -21.85
C LEU A 120 28.07 9.47 -21.43
N LEU A 121 27.41 9.60 -20.28
CA LEU A 121 26.98 10.90 -19.75
C LEU A 121 28.18 11.75 -19.31
N ASP A 122 29.18 11.14 -18.66
CA ASP A 122 30.42 11.83 -18.28
C ASP A 122 31.23 12.28 -19.51
N SER A 123 31.14 11.56 -20.64
CA SER A 123 31.84 11.92 -21.89
C SER A 123 31.17 13.03 -22.71
N GLY A 124 29.93 13.41 -22.37
CA GLY A 124 29.09 14.32 -23.16
C GLY A 124 28.99 15.75 -22.65
N ILE A 125 29.79 16.14 -21.65
CA ILE A 125 29.87 17.52 -21.16
C ILE A 125 31.15 18.16 -21.73
N ASN A 126 31.07 18.64 -22.97
CA ASN A 126 31.98 19.63 -23.56
C ASN A 126 31.22 20.45 -24.59
#